data_AF-A0A168NNJ5-F1
#
_entry.id   AF-A0A168NNJ5-F1
#
_cell.length_a   1.000
_cell.length_b   1.000
_cell.length_c   1.000
_cell.angle_alpha   90.00
_cell.angle_beta   90.00
_cell.angle_gamma   90.00
#
_symmetry.space_group_name_H-M   'P 1'
#
loop_
_entity.id
_entity.type
_entity.pdbx_description
1 polymer ?
#
loop_
_entity_poly.entity_id
_entity_poly.type
_entity_poly.pdbx_seq_one_letter_code
_entity_poly.pdbx_strand_id
1 'polypeptide(L)'
;HHQEGDKEFNKDDETGFSGHPECAFCKVRFFGDDELFVHCRDQHEQCFLCVRNGNRHEYYANYASLEEHFKSDHYMCLYPQCLEKKFVVFDSPIDLKAHEVEVHG
;
A
#
# COMPACT_ATOMS: atom_id res chain seq x y z
N HIS A 1 10.89 -54.51 -2.94
CA HIS A 1 10.51 -53.08 -3.10
C HIS A 1 11.75 -52.34 -3.57
N HIS A 2 11.78 -51.96 -4.84
CA HIS A 2 12.90 -51.19 -5.36
C HIS A 2 12.41 -50.36 -6.53
N GLN A 3 12.33 -49.05 -6.33
CA GLN A 3 12.54 -48.08 -7.40
C GLN A 3 12.91 -46.76 -6.73
N GLU A 4 14.20 -46.54 -6.60
CA GLU A 4 14.81 -45.27 -6.22
C GLU A 4 14.60 -44.31 -7.41
N GLY A 5 13.95 -43.19 -7.13
CA GLY A 5 13.64 -42.16 -8.10
C GLY A 5 14.62 -41.01 -7.96
N ASP A 6 15.86 -41.25 -8.38
CA ASP A 6 16.87 -40.22 -8.57
C ASP A 6 16.37 -39.21 -9.61
N LYS A 7 15.98 -38.02 -9.14
CA LYS A 7 15.96 -36.83 -9.99
C LYS A 7 16.93 -35.84 -9.40
N GLU A 8 18.18 -35.99 -9.83
CA GLU A 8 19.15 -34.92 -9.85
C GLU A 8 18.55 -33.72 -10.61
N PHE A 9 18.23 -32.64 -9.89
CA PHE A 9 17.96 -31.37 -10.53
C PHE A 9 19.27 -30.59 -10.57
N ASN A 10 20.04 -30.78 -11.64
CA ASN A 10 21.23 -30.01 -11.90
C ASN A 10 21.04 -29.22 -13.21
N LYS A 11 21.41 -27.94 -13.11
CA LYS A 11 21.73 -26.97 -14.17
C LYS A 11 20.58 -26.27 -14.89
N ASP A 12 20.60 -24.95 -14.67
CA ASP A 12 20.64 -23.93 -15.71
C ASP A 12 19.32 -23.69 -16.44
N ASP A 13 18.54 -22.74 -15.92
CA ASP A 13 17.46 -22.10 -16.66
C ASP A 13 17.49 -20.60 -16.40
N GLU A 14 18.34 -19.91 -17.18
CA GLU A 14 18.17 -18.51 -17.52
C GLU A 14 16.87 -18.33 -18.34
N THR A 15 15.67 -18.53 -17.77
CA THR A 15 14.42 -18.12 -18.43
C THR A 15 13.33 -17.65 -17.44
N GLY A 16 13.02 -16.35 -17.50
CA GLY A 16 11.65 -15.87 -17.77
C GLY A 16 10.50 -16.12 -16.79
N PHE A 17 10.68 -16.76 -15.64
CA PHE A 17 9.63 -16.80 -14.61
C PHE A 17 9.85 -15.65 -13.63
N SER A 18 9.17 -14.53 -13.86
CA SER A 18 8.88 -13.59 -12.78
C SER A 18 8.22 -14.41 -11.69
N GLY A 19 8.95 -14.70 -10.60
CA GLY A 19 8.46 -15.56 -9.53
C GLY A 19 7.09 -15.10 -9.03
N HIS A 20 6.35 -16.03 -8.43
CA HIS A 20 5.10 -15.79 -7.71
C HIS A 20 5.03 -14.37 -7.08
N PRO A 21 3.97 -13.59 -7.35
CA PRO A 21 3.88 -12.21 -6.91
C PRO A 21 4.13 -12.13 -5.40
N GLU A 22 5.09 -11.28 -5.03
CA GLU A 22 5.53 -11.11 -3.65
C GLU A 22 5.08 -9.74 -3.14
N CYS A 23 4.52 -9.72 -1.93
CA CYS A 23 4.23 -8.47 -1.25
C CYS A 23 5.54 -7.74 -0.91
N ALA A 24 5.73 -6.53 -1.42
CA ALA A 24 6.93 -5.73 -1.18
C ALA A 24 7.15 -5.39 0.30
N PHE A 25 6.08 -5.38 1.10
CA PHE A 25 6.09 -5.00 2.51
C PHE A 25 6.30 -6.20 3.43
N CYS A 26 5.53 -7.28 3.23
CA CYS A 26 5.57 -8.48 4.07
C CYS A 26 6.55 -9.56 3.57
N LYS A 27 7.06 -9.46 2.33
CA LYS A 27 7.90 -10.48 1.69
C LYS A 27 7.23 -11.87 1.62
N VAL A 28 5.90 -11.88 1.61
CA VAL A 28 5.08 -13.09 1.45
C VAL A 28 4.85 -13.32 -0.04
N ARG A 29 5.01 -14.56 -0.49
CA ARG A 29 4.80 -14.99 -1.87
C ARG A 29 3.41 -15.59 -2.02
N PHE A 30 2.71 -15.25 -3.09
CA PHE A 30 1.34 -15.70 -3.39
C PHE A 30 1.29 -16.47 -4.70
N PHE A 31 0.32 -17.38 -4.86
CA PHE A 31 0.25 -18.18 -6.09
C PHE A 31 -0.19 -17.34 -7.31
N GLY A 32 -0.87 -16.22 -7.09
CA GLY A 32 -1.24 -15.28 -8.14
C GLY A 32 -1.52 -13.87 -7.61
N ASP A 33 -1.69 -12.93 -8.55
CA ASP A 33 -1.89 -11.52 -8.24
C ASP A 33 -3.18 -11.26 -7.47
N ASP A 34 -4.26 -12.02 -7.74
CA ASP A 34 -5.52 -11.91 -7.00
C ASP A 34 -5.34 -12.08 -5.48
N GLU A 35 -4.59 -13.11 -5.06
CA GLU A 35 -4.31 -13.34 -3.64
C GLU A 35 -3.44 -12.23 -3.05
N LEU A 36 -2.45 -11.75 -3.82
CA LEU A 36 -1.62 -10.61 -3.41
C LEU A 36 -2.48 -9.34 -3.22
N PHE A 37 -3.40 -9.05 -4.14
CA PHE A 37 -4.27 -7.87 -4.04
C PHE A 37 -5.19 -7.95 -2.82
N VAL A 38 -5.75 -9.14 -2.54
CA VAL A 38 -6.56 -9.36 -1.34
C VAL A 38 -5.71 -9.17 -0.08
N HIS A 39 -4.50 -9.74 -0.05
CA HIS A 39 -3.57 -9.56 1.07
C HIS A 39 -3.22 -8.09 1.29
N CYS A 40 -2.80 -7.36 0.25
CA CYS A 40 -2.46 -5.95 0.36
C CYS A 40 -3.65 -5.10 0.82
N ARG A 41 -4.86 -5.40 0.37
CA ARG A 41 -6.06 -4.68 0.81
C ARG A 41 -6.39 -4.91 2.28
N ASP A 42 -6.07 -6.09 2.83
CA ASP A 42 -6.45 -6.48 4.19
C ASP A 42 -5.32 -6.22 5.21
N GLN A 43 -4.06 -6.29 4.77
CA GLN A 43 -2.87 -6.20 5.62
C GLN A 43 -2.11 -4.89 5.45
N HIS A 44 -2.43 -4.07 4.45
CA HIS A 44 -1.79 -2.79 4.22
C HIS A 44 -2.80 -1.65 4.16
N GLU A 45 -2.30 -0.48 4.56
CA GLU A 45 -3.06 0.74 4.55
C GLU A 45 -3.12 1.30 3.14
N GLN A 46 -4.23 1.94 2.79
CA GLN A 46 -4.39 2.56 1.48
C GLN A 46 -4.86 4.00 1.64
N CYS A 47 -4.34 4.88 0.79
CA CYS A 47 -4.80 6.25 0.76
C CYS A 47 -6.21 6.33 0.17
N PHE A 48 -7.19 6.70 1.00
CA PHE A 48 -8.58 6.84 0.58
C PHE A 48 -8.80 7.98 -0.43
N LEU A 49 -7.93 9.01 -0.44
CA LEU A 49 -7.96 10.09 -1.43
C LEU A 49 -7.49 9.58 -2.80
N CYS A 50 -6.34 8.89 -2.85
CA CYS A 50 -5.83 8.27 -4.07
C CYS A 50 -6.84 7.29 -4.69
N VAL A 51 -7.47 6.44 -3.87
CA VAL A 51 -8.50 5.50 -4.33
C VAL A 51 -9.67 6.24 -4.97
N ARG A 52 -10.13 7.33 -4.33
CA ARG A 52 -11.21 8.17 -4.86
C ARG A 52 -10.84 8.82 -6.20
N ASN A 53 -9.57 9.16 -6.37
CA ASN A 53 -9.03 9.73 -7.61
C ASN A 53 -8.75 8.68 -8.70
N GLY A 54 -8.88 7.38 -8.38
CA GLY A 54 -8.68 6.27 -9.30
C GLY A 54 -7.38 5.49 -9.12
N ASN A 55 -6.50 5.92 -8.22
CA ASN A 55 -5.27 5.22 -7.85
C ASN A 55 -5.54 4.20 -6.75
N ARG A 56 -6.01 3.00 -7.15
CA ARG A 56 -6.50 1.94 -6.25
C ARG A 56 -5.46 0.87 -5.92
N HIS A 57 -4.28 0.94 -6.53
CA HIS A 57 -3.22 -0.07 -6.39
C HIS A 57 -2.01 0.46 -5.62
N GLU A 58 -2.16 1.60 -4.94
CA GLU A 58 -1.15 2.13 -4.03
C GLU A 58 -1.49 1.70 -2.60
N TYR A 59 -0.56 0.99 -1.99
CA TYR A 59 -0.65 0.44 -0.64
C TYR A 59 0.57 0.88 0.17
N TYR A 60 0.41 0.99 1.48
CA TYR A 60 1.41 1.44 2.42
C TYR A 60 1.51 0.45 3.57
N ALA A 61 2.73 0.11 3.98
CA ALA A 61 2.98 -0.93 4.98
C ALA A 61 2.24 -0.70 6.31
N ASN A 62 2.11 0.56 6.71
CA ASN A 62 1.54 0.95 7.99
C ASN A 62 1.12 2.44 7.94
N TYR A 63 0.42 2.88 8.98
CA TYR A 63 -0.06 4.26 9.10
C TYR A 63 1.06 5.30 9.03
N ALA A 64 2.27 5.04 9.56
CA ALA A 64 3.36 6.02 9.49
C ALA A 64 3.80 6.28 8.04
N SER A 65 3.90 5.22 7.22
CA SER A 65 4.19 5.37 5.79
C SER A 65 3.07 6.09 5.05
N LEU A 66 1.80 5.84 5.43
CA LEU A 66 0.66 6.55 4.87
C LEU A 66 0.64 8.04 5.31
N GLU A 67 1.08 8.36 6.53
CA GLU A 67 1.22 9.74 6.98
C GLU A 67 2.29 10.50 6.22
N GLU A 68 3.42 9.85 5.89
CA GLU A 68 4.42 10.45 5.02
C GLU A 68 3.85 10.76 3.63
N HIS A 69 3.04 9.84 3.09
CA HIS A 69 2.28 10.09 1.86
C HIS A 69 1.33 11.28 1.99
N PHE A 70 0.56 11.36 3.07
CA PHE A 70 -0.34 12.49 3.32
C PHE A 70 0.38 13.83 3.41
N LYS A 71 1.64 13.86 3.88
CA LYS A 71 2.45 15.07 3.96
C LYS A 71 3.07 15.48 2.62
N SER A 72 3.35 14.51 1.75
CA SER A 72 4.05 14.75 0.48
C SER A 72 3.09 14.97 -0.68
N ASP A 73 2.00 14.21 -0.75
CA ASP A 73 1.10 14.17 -1.91
C ASP A 73 -0.27 14.79 -1.64
N HIS A 74 -0.62 14.97 -0.36
CA HIS A 74 -1.90 15.53 0.07
C HIS A 74 -1.74 16.71 1.01
N TYR A 75 -2.88 17.29 1.41
CA TYR A 75 -2.94 18.48 2.24
C TYR A 75 -3.54 18.13 3.60
N MET A 76 -2.69 17.90 4.60
CA MET A 76 -3.14 17.62 5.96
C MET A 76 -3.27 18.89 6.81
N CYS A 77 -4.27 18.93 7.68
CA CYS A 77 -4.39 19.99 8.66
C CYS A 77 -3.42 19.76 9.82
N LEU A 78 -2.53 20.72 10.10
CA LEU A 78 -1.48 20.61 11.12
C LEU A 78 -1.90 21.12 12.52
N TYR A 79 -3.17 21.49 12.68
CA TYR A 79 -3.68 21.93 13.97
C TYR A 79 -3.85 20.74 14.93
N PRO A 80 -3.49 20.87 16.22
CA PRO A 80 -3.48 19.76 17.17
C PRO A 80 -4.83 19.04 17.27
N GLN A 81 -5.94 19.79 17.29
CA GLN A 81 -7.30 19.23 17.33
C GLN A 81 -7.68 18.37 16.11
N CYS A 82 -7.01 18.57 14.97
CA CYS A 82 -7.23 17.81 13.74
C CYS A 82 -6.23 16.65 13.65
N LEU A 83 -5.00 16.84 14.13
CA LEU A 83 -4.01 15.78 14.27
C LEU A 83 -4.46 14.69 15.25
N GLU A 84 -5.10 15.07 16.37
CA GLU A 84 -5.64 14.13 17.36
C GLU A 84 -6.75 13.25 16.79
N LYS A 85 -7.58 13.79 15.89
CA LYS A 85 -8.66 13.05 15.23
C LYS A 85 -8.12 12.02 14.24
N LYS A 86 -6.89 12.22 13.75
CA LYS A 86 -6.26 11.49 12.64
C LYS A 86 -7.13 11.59 11.37
N PHE A 87 -6.52 11.47 10.18
CA PHE A 87 -7.25 11.51 8.90
C PHE A 87 -7.93 12.84 8.49
N VAL A 88 -7.58 13.98 9.09
CA VAL A 88 -7.98 15.30 8.55
C VAL A 88 -7.02 15.69 7.42
N VAL A 89 -7.26 15.09 6.25
CA VAL A 89 -6.46 15.24 5.03
C VAL A 89 -7.36 15.55 3.84
N PHE A 90 -6.84 16.35 2.92
CA PHE A 90 -7.57 16.88 1.78
C PHE A 90 -6.81 16.63 0.47
N ASP A 91 -7.59 16.50 -0.60
CA ASP A 91 -7.09 16.29 -1.96
C ASP A 91 -6.46 17.57 -2.56
N SER A 92 -7.00 18.73 -2.19
CA SER A 92 -6.65 20.01 -2.77
C SER A 92 -6.35 21.06 -1.69
N PRO A 93 -5.46 22.03 -1.97
CA PRO A 93 -5.16 23.10 -1.02
C PRO A 93 -6.37 24.01 -0.78
N ILE A 94 -7.33 24.04 -1.71
CA ILE A 94 -8.56 24.82 -1.56
C ILE A 94 -9.45 24.23 -0.46
N ASP A 95 -9.60 22.91 -0.43
CA ASP A 95 -10.36 22.20 0.61
C ASP A 95 -9.70 22.33 1.99
N LEU A 96 -8.36 22.22 2.06
CA LEU A 96 -7.64 22.52 3.29
C LEU A 96 -7.93 23.96 3.74
N LYS A 97 -7.90 24.93 2.81
CA LYS A 97 -8.11 26.32 3.19
C LYS A 97 -9.53 26.59 3.68
N ALA A 98 -10.53 25.99 3.04
CA ALA A 98 -11.91 26.04 3.49
C ALA A 98 -12.05 25.48 4.91
N HIS A 99 -11.46 24.29 5.17
CA HIS A 99 -11.43 23.69 6.48
C HIS A 99 -10.79 24.59 7.54
N GLU A 100 -9.64 25.20 7.24
CA GLU A 100 -8.98 26.13 8.16
C GLU A 100 -9.89 27.32 8.52
N VAL A 101 -10.60 27.90 7.56
CA VAL A 101 -11.49 29.05 7.82
C VAL A 101 -12.73 28.62 8.61
N GLU A 102 -13.31 27.46 8.31
CA GLU A 102 -14.54 27.01 8.97
C GLU A 102 -14.31 26.45 10.38
N VAL A 103 -13.15 25.81 10.62
CA VAL A 103 -12.86 25.09 11.88
C VAL A 103 -11.84 25.83 12.75
N HIS A 104 -10.99 26.68 12.17
CA HIS A 104 -9.92 27.38 12.89
C HIS A 104 -9.95 28.91 12.74
N GLY A 105 -10.84 29.44 11.89
CA GLY A 105 -11.02 30.87 11.62
C GLY A 105 -11.80 31.63 12.67
#